data_AF-N6X351-F1
#
_entry.id   AF-N6X351-F1
#
_cell.length_a   1.000
_cell.length_b   1.000
_cell.length_c   1.000
_cell.angle_alpha   90.00
_cell.angle_beta   90.00
_cell.angle_gamma   90.00
#
_symmetry.space_group_name_H-M   'P 1'
#
loop_
_entity.id
_entity.type
_entity.pdbx_description
1 polymer ?
#
loop_
_entity_poly.entity_id
_entity_poly.type
_entity_poly.pdbx_seq_one_letter_code
_entity_poly.pdbx_strand_id
1 'polypeptide(L)'
;MNRLSQNELMGTVAIQSALENSAGRKLSLAKAMLVLPLLFDRVVRSVLKRRTSVVLSSKDLLISNPAAFITVRARYEDLTITSLNTILLAEELGMVALEDDCLVLKKQIFLQSNSEIGKIASDILASGPKLGLILSESTADLYQTFRIEL
;
A
#
# COMPACT_ATOMS: atom_id res chain seq x y z
N MET A 1 -9.28 -14.17 -9.09
CA MET A 1 -8.30 -13.05 -9.13
C MET A 1 -8.10 -12.62 -10.57
N ASN A 2 -8.27 -11.33 -10.90
CA ASN A 2 -7.89 -10.82 -12.21
C ASN A 2 -6.41 -10.43 -12.17
N ARG A 3 -5.53 -11.32 -12.65
CA ARG A 3 -4.08 -11.11 -12.64
C ARG A 3 -3.65 -9.86 -13.41
N LEU A 4 -4.45 -9.43 -14.39
CA LEU A 4 -4.13 -8.27 -15.22
C LEU A 4 -4.12 -6.97 -14.43
N SER A 5 -4.83 -6.88 -13.30
CA SER A 5 -4.88 -5.67 -12.46
C SER A 5 -4.01 -5.74 -11.21
N GLN A 6 -3.40 -6.89 -10.93
CA GLN A 6 -2.49 -7.13 -9.79
C GLN A 6 -1.09 -7.35 -10.36
N ASN A 7 -0.55 -6.31 -11.00
CA ASN A 7 0.75 -6.30 -11.66
C ASN A 7 1.61 -5.16 -11.14
N GLU A 8 2.87 -5.13 -11.54
CA GLU A 8 3.87 -4.18 -11.08
C GLU A 8 3.52 -2.72 -11.42
N LEU A 9 2.94 -2.46 -12.59
CA LEU A 9 2.52 -1.10 -12.98
C LEU A 9 1.41 -0.58 -12.07
N MET A 10 0.40 -1.40 -11.76
CA MET A 10 -0.61 -1.04 -10.76
C MET A 10 0.00 -0.94 -9.36
N GLY A 11 1.04 -1.73 -9.10
CA GLY A 11 1.84 -1.66 -7.89
C GLY A 11 2.53 -0.31 -7.73
N THR A 12 3.07 0.28 -8.81
CA THR A 12 3.77 1.59 -8.70
C THR A 12 2.79 2.71 -8.34
N VAL A 13 1.54 2.64 -8.81
CA VAL A 13 0.45 3.53 -8.34
C VAL A 13 0.22 3.37 -6.83
N ALA A 14 0.20 2.12 -6.34
CA ALA A 14 0.00 1.82 -4.92
C ALA A 14 1.16 2.31 -4.06
N ILE A 15 2.41 2.06 -4.46
CA ILE A 15 3.61 2.55 -3.78
C ILE A 15 3.65 4.08 -3.76
N GLN A 16 3.37 4.73 -4.90
CA GLN A 16 3.33 6.18 -4.96
C GLN A 16 2.28 6.75 -4.00
N SER A 17 1.06 6.18 -4.00
CA SER A 17 -0.02 6.57 -3.08
C SER A 17 0.40 6.44 -1.61
N ALA A 18 1.04 5.32 -1.26
CA ALA A 18 1.52 5.06 0.10
C ALA A 18 2.58 6.06 0.52
N LEU A 19 3.62 6.27 -0.30
CA LEU A 19 4.70 7.20 0.00
C LEU A 19 4.21 8.65 0.06
N GLU A 20 3.38 9.08 -0.88
CA GLU A 20 2.82 10.44 -0.88
C GLU A 20 2.07 10.77 0.42
N ASN A 21 1.39 9.79 1.00
CA ASN A 21 0.63 9.93 2.24
C ASN A 21 1.42 9.53 3.50
N SER A 22 2.71 9.21 3.37
CA SER A 22 3.57 8.85 4.50
C SER A 22 4.41 10.05 4.96
N ALA A 23 4.73 10.10 6.25
CA ALA A 23 5.55 11.16 6.82
C ALA A 23 6.93 11.24 6.13
N GLY A 24 7.32 12.43 5.68
CA GLY A 24 8.58 12.64 4.95
C GLY A 24 8.62 11.97 3.58
N ARG A 25 7.48 11.53 3.04
CA ARG A 25 7.37 10.83 1.75
C ARG A 25 8.26 9.60 1.63
N LYS A 26 8.45 8.91 2.75
CA LYS A 26 9.35 7.77 2.88
C LYS A 26 8.73 6.65 3.68
N LEU A 27 9.12 5.41 3.38
CA LEU A 27 8.75 4.21 4.12
C LEU A 27 9.97 3.30 4.22
N SER A 28 10.15 2.61 5.36
CA SER A 28 11.10 1.50 5.41
C SER A 28 10.72 0.43 4.39
N LEU A 29 11.69 -0.31 3.90
CA LEU A 29 11.45 -1.38 2.93
C LEU A 29 10.40 -2.40 3.42
N ALA A 30 10.47 -2.77 4.71
CA ALA A 30 9.49 -3.65 5.34
C ALA A 30 8.05 -3.10 5.27
N LYS A 31 7.85 -1.80 5.49
CA LYS A 31 6.52 -1.18 5.36
C LYS A 31 6.08 -1.07 3.90
N ALA A 32 7.01 -0.81 2.97
CA ALA A 32 6.71 -0.79 1.54
C ALA A 32 6.18 -2.16 1.05
N MET A 33 6.69 -3.27 1.60
CA MET A 33 6.20 -4.63 1.28
C MET A 33 4.76 -4.90 1.73
N LEU A 34 4.19 -4.11 2.64
CA LEU A 34 2.78 -4.22 3.05
C LEU A 34 1.82 -3.50 2.10
N VAL A 35 2.33 -2.62 1.23
CA VAL A 35 1.49 -1.74 0.40
C VAL A 35 0.60 -2.55 -0.56
N LEU A 36 1.18 -3.49 -1.31
CA LEU A 36 0.42 -4.30 -2.27
C LEU A 36 -0.55 -5.27 -1.57
N PRO A 37 -0.15 -6.03 -0.53
CA PRO A 37 -1.07 -6.90 0.22
C PRO A 37 -2.30 -6.20 0.78
N LEU A 38 -2.19 -4.91 1.11
CA LEU A 38 -3.31 -4.07 1.54
C LEU A 38 -4.10 -3.50 0.37
N LEU A 39 -3.41 -2.91 -0.62
CA LEU A 39 -4.06 -2.17 -1.68
C LEU A 39 -4.51 -2.99 -2.88
N PHE A 40 -4.06 -4.23 -3.07
CA PHE A 40 -4.56 -5.08 -4.17
C PHE A 40 -5.84 -5.82 -3.80
N ASP A 41 -6.17 -5.89 -2.52
CA ASP A 41 -7.45 -6.43 -2.07
C ASP A 41 -8.58 -5.40 -2.14
N ARG A 42 -9.66 -5.77 -2.84
CA ARG A 42 -10.80 -4.87 -3.05
C ARG A 42 -11.57 -4.58 -1.75
N VAL A 43 -11.62 -5.53 -0.82
CA VAL A 43 -12.33 -5.39 0.45
C VAL A 43 -11.55 -4.44 1.36
N VAL A 44 -10.23 -4.61 1.46
CA VAL A 44 -9.38 -3.66 2.19
C VAL A 44 -9.50 -2.25 1.59
N ARG A 45 -9.35 -2.11 0.26
CA ARG A 45 -9.52 -0.80 -0.40
C ARG A 45 -10.88 -0.17 -0.15
N SER A 46 -11.97 -0.95 -0.11
CA SER A 46 -13.31 -0.39 0.12
C SER A 46 -13.46 0.19 1.53
N VAL A 47 -12.82 -0.44 2.52
CA VAL A 47 -12.73 0.08 3.90
C VAL A 47 -11.88 1.36 3.93
N LEU A 48 -10.68 1.32 3.32
CA LEU A 48 -9.75 2.44 3.36
C LEU A 48 -10.24 3.67 2.60
N LYS A 49 -10.85 3.54 1.42
CA LYS A 49 -11.32 4.72 0.67
C LYS A 49 -12.59 5.38 1.25
N ARG A 50 -13.27 4.73 2.19
CA ARG A 50 -14.56 5.20 2.71
C ARG A 50 -14.36 6.41 3.62
N ARG A 51 -14.84 7.59 3.24
CA ARG A 51 -14.69 8.84 4.03
C ARG A 51 -15.27 8.75 5.46
N THR A 52 -16.33 7.97 5.66
CA THR A 52 -17.01 7.86 6.96
C THR A 52 -16.38 6.85 7.92
N SER A 53 -15.44 6.03 7.46
CA SER A 53 -14.74 5.11 8.37
C SER A 53 -13.71 5.90 9.19
N VAL A 54 -13.76 5.76 10.51
CA VAL A 54 -12.70 6.25 11.39
C VAL A 54 -11.64 5.14 11.45
N VAL A 55 -10.42 5.47 11.06
CA VAL A 55 -9.26 4.57 11.19
C VAL A 55 -8.40 5.17 12.29
N LEU A 56 -8.25 4.43 13.39
CA LEU A 56 -7.42 4.84 14.53
C LEU A 56 -6.09 4.08 14.52
N SER A 57 -6.15 2.77 14.28
CA SER A 57 -5.00 1.88 14.15
C SER A 57 -5.27 0.67 13.25
N SER A 58 -4.21 -0.06 12.92
CA SER A 58 -4.24 -1.36 12.25
C SER A 58 -5.05 -2.40 13.05
N LYS A 59 -4.94 -2.38 14.38
CA LYS A 59 -5.69 -3.28 15.28
C LYS A 59 -7.18 -2.97 15.26
N ASP A 60 -7.55 -1.70 15.32
CA ASP A 60 -8.97 -1.30 15.25
C ASP A 60 -9.60 -1.68 13.92
N LEU A 61 -8.85 -1.57 12.83
CA LEU A 61 -9.28 -2.02 11.51
C LEU A 61 -9.50 -3.53 11.43
N LEU A 62 -8.56 -4.30 11.98
CA LEU A 62 -8.68 -5.75 12.05
C LEU A 62 -9.90 -6.19 12.87
N ILE A 63 -10.16 -5.54 14.02
CA ILE A 63 -11.31 -5.85 14.88
C ILE A 63 -12.63 -5.44 14.22
N SER A 64 -12.66 -4.26 13.59
CA SER A 64 -13.89 -3.71 12.99
C SER A 64 -14.24 -4.35 11.64
N ASN A 65 -13.24 -4.86 10.91
CA ASN A 65 -13.40 -5.43 9.57
C ASN A 65 -12.56 -6.72 9.41
N PRO A 66 -12.78 -7.75 10.26
CA PRO A 66 -11.90 -8.92 10.30
C PRO A 66 -11.81 -9.64 8.95
N ALA A 67 -12.94 -9.79 8.24
CA ALA A 67 -12.99 -10.42 6.94
C ALA A 67 -12.07 -9.75 5.88
N ALA A 68 -11.81 -8.44 6.01
CA ALA A 68 -10.92 -7.72 5.09
C ALA A 68 -9.44 -7.99 5.41
N PHE A 69 -9.09 -8.07 6.68
CA PHE A 69 -7.69 -8.05 7.13
C PHE A 69 -7.12 -9.41 7.53
N ILE A 70 -7.93 -10.43 7.82
CA ILE A 70 -7.44 -11.78 8.20
C ILE A 70 -6.60 -12.45 7.10
N THR A 71 -6.78 -12.04 5.85
CA THR A 71 -6.12 -12.60 4.66
C THR A 71 -4.87 -11.83 4.24
N VAL A 72 -4.46 -10.80 5.00
CA VAL A 72 -3.27 -9.98 4.66
C VAL A 72 -2.01 -10.83 4.64
N ARG A 73 -1.82 -11.75 5.60
CA ARG A 73 -0.67 -12.67 5.63
C ARG A 73 -0.54 -13.48 4.34
N ALA A 74 -1.60 -14.18 3.93
CA ALA A 74 -1.58 -14.98 2.71
C ALA A 74 -1.26 -14.12 1.48
N ARG A 75 -1.83 -12.91 1.40
CA ARG A 75 -1.51 -11.96 0.32
C ARG A 75 -0.07 -11.45 0.36
N TYR A 76 0.50 -11.27 1.55
CA TYR A 76 1.90 -10.86 1.71
C TYR A 76 2.82 -11.92 1.10
N GLU A 77 2.61 -13.18 1.47
CA GLU A 77 3.35 -14.33 0.92
C GLU A 77 3.17 -14.41 -0.61
N ASP A 78 1.93 -14.35 -1.11
CA ASP A 78 1.62 -14.43 -2.54
C ASP A 78 2.18 -13.26 -3.37
N LEU A 79 2.23 -12.05 -2.82
CA LEU A 79 2.63 -10.82 -3.52
C LEU A 79 4.08 -10.42 -3.24
N THR A 80 4.87 -11.24 -2.56
CA THR A 80 6.26 -10.89 -2.21
C THR A 80 7.08 -10.53 -3.45
N ILE A 81 7.07 -11.39 -4.47
CA ILE A 81 7.82 -11.15 -5.71
C ILE A 81 7.28 -9.94 -6.48
N THR A 82 5.97 -9.80 -6.61
CA THR A 82 5.35 -8.66 -7.28
C THR A 82 5.67 -7.34 -6.57
N SER A 83 5.71 -7.34 -5.22
CA SER A 83 6.06 -6.16 -4.43
C SER A 83 7.52 -5.76 -4.66
N LEU A 84 8.44 -6.72 -4.65
CA LEU A 84 9.85 -6.47 -4.94
C LEU A 84 10.02 -5.93 -6.37
N ASN A 85 9.43 -6.59 -7.37
CA ASN A 85 9.51 -6.15 -8.77
C ASN A 85 8.88 -4.76 -8.98
N THR A 86 7.83 -4.44 -8.22
CA THR A 86 7.20 -3.11 -8.25
C THR A 86 8.15 -2.05 -7.71
N ILE A 87 8.87 -2.33 -6.62
CA ILE A 87 9.85 -1.41 -6.04
C ILE A 87 10.97 -1.15 -7.06
N LEU A 88 11.51 -2.22 -7.67
CA LEU A 88 12.53 -2.11 -8.72
C LEU A 88 12.00 -1.32 -9.93
N LEU A 89 10.79 -1.61 -10.40
CA LEU A 89 10.18 -0.87 -11.51
C LEU A 89 10.00 0.61 -11.16
N ALA A 90 9.56 0.93 -9.95
CA ALA A 90 9.41 2.31 -9.50
C ALA A 90 10.76 3.05 -9.46
N GLU A 91 11.83 2.37 -9.07
CA GLU A 91 13.20 2.90 -9.06
C GLU A 91 13.70 3.15 -10.49
N GLU A 92 13.53 2.19 -11.40
CA GLU A 92 13.89 2.31 -12.83
C GLU A 92 13.12 3.45 -13.53
N LEU A 93 11.88 3.70 -13.12
CA LEU A 93 11.07 4.83 -13.61
C LEU A 93 11.49 6.18 -12.99
N GLY A 94 12.45 6.19 -12.07
CA GLY A 94 12.88 7.37 -11.30
C GLY A 94 11.79 7.90 -10.37
N MET A 95 10.79 7.09 -10.03
CA MET A 95 9.72 7.48 -9.10
C MET A 95 10.22 7.54 -7.67
N VAL A 96 11.06 6.57 -7.31
CA VAL A 96 11.55 6.35 -5.95
C VAL A 96 13.07 6.15 -5.96
N ALA A 97 13.69 6.31 -4.81
CA ALA A 97 15.06 5.89 -4.56
C ALA A 97 15.14 5.16 -3.22
N LEU A 98 16.06 4.21 -3.11
CA LEU A 98 16.38 3.56 -1.84
C LEU A 98 17.48 4.34 -1.10
N GLU A 99 17.16 4.89 0.06
CA GLU A 99 18.05 5.69 0.90
C GLU A 99 17.97 5.17 2.35
N ASP A 100 19.06 4.68 2.92
CA ASP A 100 19.14 4.19 4.31
C ASP A 100 17.99 3.21 4.67
N ASP A 101 17.84 2.14 3.87
CA ASP A 101 16.75 1.13 3.96
C ASP A 101 15.33 1.68 3.85
N CYS A 102 15.18 2.92 3.40
CA CYS A 102 13.90 3.57 3.16
C CYS A 102 13.69 3.83 1.68
N LEU A 103 12.51 3.49 1.20
CA LEU A 103 12.02 3.91 -0.10
C LEU A 103 11.53 5.35 0.01
N VAL A 104 12.09 6.26 -0.79
CA VAL A 104 11.79 7.69 -0.78
C VAL A 104 11.19 8.11 -2.11
N LEU A 105 10.04 8.78 -2.08
CA LEU A 105 9.40 9.28 -3.29
C LEU A 105 10.16 10.49 -3.84
N LYS A 106 10.69 10.36 -5.05
CA LYS A 106 11.42 11.42 -5.78
C LYS A 106 10.53 12.13 -6.79
N LYS A 107 9.67 11.39 -7.48
CA LYS A 107 8.81 11.91 -8.54
C LYS A 107 7.43 11.26 -8.49
N GLN A 108 6.40 12.10 -8.58
CA GLN A 108 5.04 11.64 -8.83
C GLN A 108 4.82 11.50 -10.33
N ILE A 109 4.32 10.35 -10.75
CA ILE A 109 3.92 10.05 -12.13
C ILE A 109 2.39 10.04 -12.24
N PHE A 110 1.70 9.52 -11.23
CA PHE A 110 0.24 9.39 -11.23
C PHE A 110 -0.41 10.49 -10.41
N LEU A 111 -1.36 11.23 -10.99
CA LEU A 111 -2.05 12.33 -10.28
C LEU A 111 -3.54 12.02 -10.16
N GLN A 112 -4.11 12.29 -8.98
CA GLN A 112 -5.53 12.02 -8.71
C GLN A 112 -6.47 12.91 -9.55
N SER A 113 -6.01 14.09 -9.97
CA SER A 113 -6.75 15.03 -10.81
C SER A 113 -6.83 14.62 -12.29
N ASN A 114 -6.10 13.59 -12.73
CA ASN A 114 -6.12 13.15 -14.12
C ASN A 114 -7.37 12.30 -14.39
N SER A 115 -8.26 12.81 -15.25
CA SER A 115 -9.51 12.16 -15.66
C SER A 115 -9.31 10.82 -16.38
N GLU A 116 -8.09 10.52 -16.81
CA GLU A 116 -7.74 9.31 -17.55
C GLU A 116 -7.33 8.13 -16.66
N ILE A 117 -7.25 8.32 -15.33
CA ILE A 117 -6.81 7.25 -14.44
C ILE A 117 -7.95 6.23 -14.22
N GLY A 118 -7.68 4.96 -14.55
CA GLY A 118 -8.66 3.89 -14.44
C GLY A 118 -9.21 3.71 -13.01
N LYS A 119 -10.42 3.15 -12.89
CA LYS A 119 -11.14 3.02 -11.61
C LYS A 119 -10.34 2.35 -10.49
N ILE A 120 -9.55 1.33 -10.81
CA ILE A 120 -8.73 0.62 -9.81
C ILE A 120 -7.64 1.54 -9.25
N ALA A 121 -6.95 2.27 -10.12
CA ALA A 121 -5.93 3.24 -9.72
C ALA A 121 -6.56 4.40 -8.92
N SER A 122 -7.72 4.89 -9.34
CA SER A 122 -8.48 5.90 -8.58
C SER A 122 -8.84 5.42 -7.17
N ASP A 123 -9.30 4.18 -7.03
CA ASP A 123 -9.60 3.56 -5.73
C ASP A 123 -8.35 3.41 -4.84
N ILE A 124 -7.20 3.10 -5.43
CA ILE A 124 -5.90 3.02 -4.75
C ILE A 124 -5.49 4.39 -4.22
N LEU A 125 -5.54 5.43 -5.06
CA LEU A 125 -5.21 6.79 -4.66
C LEU A 125 -6.14 7.29 -3.55
N ALA A 126 -7.44 7.02 -3.67
CA ALA A 126 -8.42 7.39 -2.65
C ALA A 126 -8.23 6.67 -1.30
N SER A 127 -7.55 5.52 -1.29
CA SER A 127 -7.20 4.77 -0.06
C SER A 127 -5.94 5.31 0.62
N GLY A 128 -5.14 6.12 -0.09
CA GLY A 128 -3.82 6.60 0.33
C GLY A 128 -3.79 7.27 1.70
N PRO A 129 -4.66 8.25 2.01
CA PRO A 129 -4.60 8.97 3.30
C PRO A 129 -4.70 8.05 4.53
N LYS A 130 -5.60 7.06 4.49
CA LYS A 130 -5.78 6.10 5.58
C LYS A 130 -4.71 5.02 5.59
N LEU A 131 -4.20 4.65 4.42
CA LEU A 131 -3.03 3.79 4.35
C LEU A 131 -1.82 4.46 5.01
N GLY A 132 -1.56 5.74 4.72
CA GLY A 132 -0.49 6.51 5.35
C GLY A 132 -0.61 6.56 6.87
N LEU A 133 -1.83 6.71 7.40
CA LEU A 133 -2.09 6.63 8.83
C LEU A 133 -1.72 5.26 9.42
N ILE A 134 -2.12 4.16 8.78
CA ILE A 134 -1.76 2.80 9.23
C ILE A 134 -0.24 2.61 9.17
N LEU A 135 0.41 2.99 8.07
CA LEU A 135 1.85 2.82 7.88
C LEU A 135 2.70 3.73 8.79
N SER A 136 2.07 4.66 9.53
CA SER A 136 2.76 5.44 10.57
C SER A 136 3.08 4.62 11.82
N GLU A 137 2.36 3.51 12.06
CA GLU A 137 2.62 2.57 13.16
C GLU A 137 3.99 1.89 13.02
N SER A 138 4.52 1.30 14.09
CA SER A 138 5.81 0.61 14.02
C SER A 138 5.73 -0.62 13.09
N THR A 139 6.84 -0.97 12.43
CA THR A 139 6.89 -2.17 11.59
C THR A 139 6.53 -3.42 12.38
N ALA A 140 7.02 -3.54 13.62
CA ALA A 140 6.73 -4.65 14.51
C ALA A 140 5.23 -4.77 14.82
N ASP A 141 4.57 -3.64 15.14
CA ASP A 141 3.13 -3.63 15.42
C ASP A 141 2.31 -4.06 14.19
N LEU A 142 2.68 -3.56 13.01
CA LEU A 142 1.99 -3.90 11.77
C LEU A 142 2.13 -5.39 11.43
N TYR A 143 3.35 -5.93 11.51
CA TYR A 143 3.63 -7.33 11.22
C TYR A 143 2.95 -8.25 12.23
N GLN A 144 2.99 -7.91 13.52
CA GLN A 144 2.27 -8.65 14.55
C GLN A 144 0.74 -8.62 14.32
N THR A 145 0.19 -7.45 14.00
CA THR A 145 -1.26 -7.27 13.77
C THR A 145 -1.73 -8.09 12.58
N PHE A 146 -0.96 -8.10 11.48
CA PHE A 146 -1.28 -8.89 10.29
C PHE A 146 -0.75 -10.32 10.32
N ARG A 147 -0.13 -10.75 11.43
CA ARG A 147 0.43 -12.10 11.65
C ARG A 147 1.46 -12.51 10.60
N ILE A 148 2.27 -11.55 10.15
CA ILE A 148 3.38 -11.77 9.23
C ILE A 148 4.62 -12.07 10.06
N GLU A 149 5.29 -13.18 9.74
CA GLU A 149 6.53 -13.59 10.38
C GLU A 149 7.70 -12.79 9.79
N LEU A 150 8.62 -12.35 10.65
CA LEU A 150 9.85 -11.65 10.29
C LEU A 150 10.97 -12.66 10.01
#